data_AF-D4XHS3-F1
#
_entry.id   AF-D4XHS3-F1
#
_cell.length_a   1.000
_cell.length_b   1.000
_cell.length_c   1.000
_cell.angle_alpha   90.00
_cell.angle_beta   90.00
_cell.angle_gamma   90.00
#
_symmetry.space_group_name_H-M   'P 1'
#
loop_
_entity.id
_entity.type
_entity.pdbx_description
1 polymer ?
#
loop_
_entity_poly.entity_id
_entity_poly.type
_entity_poly.pdbx_seq_one_letter_code
_entity_poly.pdbx_strand_id
1 'polypeptide(L)'
;MNSHAPSPLAGVTGQRILTPRGVEQASLRFCGGLIDDGASAPARGAPWFDAGRLLVLPGIVDLHGDAFERAIMPRPSVTFPYDSALFDVDRQLLANGITTEFHGVTLSWEGGLRGEAYAERMFDALDRMKPMMGARHYVHLRFETHHIAGVDLAQQWIRDGRVRFLALNDHLPGMARRLGDERKLMQYADRAQCDLETFQQRIRTAMSAADSVADAMRELTVCAQAAGLKVASHDDPDAATRRYYHQLGCGVAEFPLTRDAACVARDLGNSVVFGAPNVVRGGSHTGAPGATEMIQAGLCDILTSDYYYPAPLAAVMRLVQDGVLPLAQAWNLVSMNPARAAGLKDRGALTPGLIADAIVVDDQLPGLPRVVAAIVGGELRYATGVFGDDLGQRMAA
;
A
#
# COMPACT_ATOMS: atom_id res chain seq x y z
N MET A 1 31.97 5.46 6.23
CA MET A 1 31.30 5.50 4.91
C MET A 1 31.13 4.06 4.47
N ASN A 2 29.90 3.56 4.38
CA ASN A 2 29.62 2.18 4.00
C ASN A 2 29.99 1.95 2.53
N SER A 3 31.02 1.13 2.28
CA SER A 3 31.53 0.75 0.95
C SER A 3 30.58 -0.18 0.15
N HIS A 4 29.33 -0.35 0.62
CA HIS A 4 28.34 -1.25 0.04
C HIS A 4 26.98 -0.57 -0.22
N ALA A 5 26.89 0.76 -0.13
CA ALA A 5 25.68 1.45 -0.60
C ALA A 5 25.58 1.29 -2.13
N PRO A 6 24.41 0.86 -2.67
CA PRO A 6 24.24 0.77 -4.11
C PRO A 6 24.53 2.13 -4.73
N SER A 7 25.36 2.14 -5.77
CA SER A 7 25.70 3.40 -6.44
C SER A 7 24.48 3.92 -7.19
N PRO A 8 24.18 5.22 -7.12
CA PRO A 8 23.05 5.79 -7.84
C PRO A 8 23.24 5.59 -9.34
N LEU A 9 22.16 5.16 -10.01
CA LEU A 9 22.11 5.09 -11.46
C LEU A 9 22.03 6.51 -12.02
N ALA A 10 22.67 6.73 -13.16
CA ALA A 10 22.55 7.97 -13.91
C ALA A 10 21.27 8.05 -14.76
N GLY A 11 20.56 6.92 -14.91
CA GLY A 11 19.29 6.87 -15.61
C GLY A 11 18.88 5.45 -16.00
N VAL A 12 17.72 5.35 -16.64
CA VAL A 12 17.20 4.13 -17.28
C VAL A 12 16.90 4.40 -18.75
N THR A 13 17.21 3.45 -19.62
CA THR A 13 16.90 3.51 -21.06
C THR A 13 16.24 2.21 -21.49
N GLY A 14 15.38 2.27 -22.51
CA GLY A 14 14.70 1.08 -23.01
C GLY A 14 13.77 1.38 -24.18
N GLN A 15 13.30 0.32 -24.85
CA GLN A 15 12.38 0.41 -25.98
C GLN A 15 10.92 0.55 -25.54
N ARG A 16 10.61 0.22 -24.28
CA ARG A 16 9.25 0.17 -23.74
C ARG A 16 9.22 0.81 -22.36
N ILE A 17 9.21 2.14 -22.30
CA ILE A 17 9.05 2.91 -21.07
C ILE A 17 7.66 3.54 -21.06
N LEU A 18 6.90 3.36 -19.97
CA LEU A 18 5.62 4.03 -19.79
C LEU A 18 5.84 5.50 -19.38
N THR A 19 5.75 6.40 -20.35
CA THR A 19 5.80 7.86 -20.16
C THR A 19 4.38 8.44 -20.13
N PRO A 20 4.20 9.75 -19.85
CA PRO A 20 2.89 10.40 -19.98
C PRO A 20 2.28 10.31 -21.39
N ARG A 21 3.07 9.99 -22.43
CA ARG A 21 2.61 9.82 -23.81
C ARG A 21 2.23 8.37 -24.16
N GLY A 22 2.42 7.44 -23.23
CA GLY A 22 2.23 6.00 -23.44
C GLY A 22 3.55 5.23 -23.40
N VAL A 23 3.52 3.98 -23.89
CA VAL A 23 4.73 3.14 -23.97
C VAL A 23 5.53 3.53 -25.20
N GLU A 24 6.76 4.00 -25.00
CA GLU A 24 7.65 4.42 -26.08
C GLU A 24 9.12 4.09 -25.77
N GLN A 25 9.98 4.20 -26.80
CA GLN A 25 11.42 4.20 -26.60
C GLN A 25 11.84 5.52 -25.96
N ALA A 26 12.52 5.44 -24.82
CA ALA A 26 12.95 6.62 -24.08
C ALA A 26 14.21 6.34 -23.25
N SER A 27 14.79 7.44 -22.77
CA SER A 27 15.88 7.45 -21.78
C SER A 27 15.51 8.49 -20.72
N LEU A 28 15.48 8.07 -19.46
CA LEU A 28 15.16 8.92 -18.31
C LEU A 28 16.44 9.12 -17.50
N ARG A 29 16.91 10.37 -17.44
CA ARG A 29 18.08 10.72 -16.62
C ARG A 29 17.67 10.84 -15.16
N PHE A 30 18.53 10.38 -14.26
CA PHE A 30 18.37 10.57 -12.83
C PHE A 30 19.41 11.55 -12.29
N CYS A 31 18.99 12.45 -11.41
CA CYS A 31 19.86 13.39 -10.71
C CYS A 31 19.35 13.59 -9.27
N GLY A 32 20.21 13.33 -8.28
CA GLY A 32 19.84 13.51 -6.87
C GLY A 32 18.62 12.68 -6.42
N GLY A 33 18.40 11.51 -7.04
CA GLY A 33 17.25 10.64 -6.80
C GLY A 33 15.94 11.07 -7.44
N LEU A 34 15.96 12.12 -8.28
CA LEU A 34 14.83 12.59 -9.07
C LEU A 34 15.04 12.27 -10.55
N ILE A 35 13.93 12.21 -11.30
CA ILE A 35 13.92 12.19 -12.76
C ILE A 35 14.19 13.61 -13.25
N ASP A 36 15.14 13.75 -14.15
CA ASP A 36 15.61 15.03 -14.64
C ASP A 36 15.07 15.31 -16.06
N ASP A 37 14.87 16.59 -16.38
CA ASP A 37 14.31 17.07 -17.66
C ASP A 37 15.37 17.17 -18.77
N GLY A 38 16.63 16.88 -18.43
CA GLY A 38 17.75 16.98 -19.35
C GLY A 38 17.75 15.93 -20.45
N ALA A 39 17.56 16.38 -21.70
CA ALA A 39 17.64 15.57 -22.93
C ALA A 39 19.07 15.06 -23.29
N SER A 40 20.04 15.17 -22.38
CA SER A 40 21.42 14.76 -22.68
C SER A 40 21.55 13.25 -22.67
N ALA A 41 22.12 12.70 -23.76
CA ALA A 41 22.49 11.30 -23.84
C ALA A 41 23.35 10.86 -22.63
N PRO A 42 23.37 9.55 -22.29
CA PRO A 42 24.21 9.01 -21.23
C PRO A 42 25.64 9.56 -21.30
N ALA A 43 26.09 10.25 -20.25
CA ALA A 43 27.50 10.62 -20.14
C ALA A 43 28.34 9.33 -20.16
N ARG A 44 29.39 9.28 -20.99
CA ARG A 44 30.25 8.09 -21.10
C ARG A 44 30.77 7.70 -19.72
N GLY A 45 30.49 6.47 -19.29
CA GLY A 45 30.96 5.89 -18.02
C GLY A 45 30.01 6.04 -16.83
N ALA A 46 28.88 6.73 -16.97
CA ALA A 46 27.86 6.76 -15.91
C ALA A 46 27.03 5.46 -15.91
N PRO A 47 26.70 4.88 -14.74
CA PRO A 47 25.96 3.61 -14.67
C PRO A 47 24.49 3.83 -15.07
N TRP A 48 24.13 3.46 -16.29
CA TRP A 48 22.75 3.45 -16.77
C TRP A 48 22.17 2.04 -16.73
N PHE A 49 20.88 1.93 -16.43
CA PHE A 49 20.15 0.68 -16.58
C PHE A 49 19.59 0.59 -18.01
N ASP A 50 20.07 -0.35 -18.81
CA ASP A 50 19.48 -0.65 -20.13
C ASP A 50 18.47 -1.79 -19.99
N ALA A 51 17.18 -1.45 -20.10
CA ALA A 51 16.07 -2.38 -20.03
C ALA A 51 15.82 -3.11 -21.35
N GLY A 52 16.50 -2.74 -22.45
CA GLY A 52 16.33 -3.37 -23.75
C GLY A 52 14.86 -3.38 -24.20
N ARG A 53 14.27 -4.58 -24.32
CA ARG A 53 12.86 -4.81 -24.71
C ARG A 53 11.91 -5.02 -23.53
N LEU A 54 12.41 -4.97 -22.31
CA LEU A 54 11.60 -5.12 -21.10
C LEU A 54 10.77 -3.86 -20.85
N LEU A 55 9.67 -4.02 -20.12
CA LEU A 55 8.73 -2.95 -19.84
C LEU A 55 9.18 -2.18 -18.58
N VAL A 56 9.44 -0.88 -18.73
CA VAL A 56 9.78 0.02 -17.62
C VAL A 56 8.54 0.80 -17.18
N LEU A 57 8.21 0.72 -15.90
CA LEU A 57 7.00 1.28 -15.32
C LEU A 57 7.33 2.12 -14.08
N PRO A 58 6.51 3.14 -13.74
CA PRO A 58 6.58 3.78 -12.43
C PRO A 58 6.51 2.76 -11.30
N GLY A 59 7.28 2.94 -10.23
CA GLY A 59 7.22 2.07 -9.06
C GLY A 59 5.80 1.96 -8.47
N ILE A 60 5.43 0.77 -7.97
CA ILE A 60 4.12 0.57 -7.32
C ILE A 60 4.12 1.28 -5.97
N VAL A 61 3.00 1.94 -5.68
CA VAL A 61 2.70 2.55 -4.38
C VAL A 61 1.52 1.78 -3.80
N ASP A 62 1.79 0.99 -2.77
CA ASP A 62 0.75 0.20 -2.12
C ASP A 62 0.23 0.94 -0.89
N LEU A 63 -1.05 1.32 -0.94
CA LEU A 63 -1.70 2.13 0.11
C LEU A 63 -2.23 1.28 1.28
N HIS A 64 -2.28 -0.05 1.09
CA HIS A 64 -2.76 -0.98 2.11
C HIS A 64 -2.12 -2.36 1.93
N GLY A 65 -1.12 -2.65 2.75
CA GLY A 65 -0.52 -3.98 2.88
C GLY A 65 -0.70 -4.56 4.28
N ASP A 66 -1.42 -5.68 4.37
CA ASP A 66 -1.59 -6.50 5.59
C ASP A 66 -0.66 -7.73 5.56
N ALA A 67 -0.05 -8.03 4.41
CA ALA A 67 0.77 -9.22 4.21
C ALA A 67 2.01 -9.30 5.15
N PHE A 68 2.51 -8.16 5.62
CA PHE A 68 3.66 -8.11 6.54
C PHE A 68 3.36 -8.80 7.88
N GLU A 69 2.09 -8.84 8.32
CA GLU A 69 1.69 -9.54 9.55
C GLU A 69 2.11 -11.02 9.50
N ARG A 70 2.11 -11.64 8.32
CA ARG A 70 2.52 -13.05 8.12
C ARG A 70 4.01 -13.27 8.28
N ALA A 71 4.84 -12.26 8.01
CA ALA A 71 6.29 -12.35 8.26
C ALA A 71 6.58 -12.23 9.76
N ILE A 72 5.84 -11.38 10.46
CA ILE A 72 6.00 -11.17 11.91
C ILE A 72 5.42 -12.32 12.71
N MET A 73 4.23 -12.80 12.33
CA MET A 73 3.52 -13.87 13.01
C MET A 73 3.03 -14.91 11.98
N PRO A 74 3.93 -15.75 11.44
CA PRO A 74 3.59 -16.72 10.40
C PRO A 74 2.58 -17.79 10.85
N ARG A 75 2.44 -17.99 12.17
CA ARG A 75 1.41 -18.83 12.79
C ARG A 75 0.89 -18.16 14.07
N PRO A 76 -0.39 -18.38 14.44
CA PRO A 76 -0.95 -17.83 15.68
C PRO A 76 -0.03 -18.01 16.88
N SER A 77 0.18 -16.92 17.63
CA SER A 77 0.98 -16.86 18.85
C SER A 77 2.50 -17.11 18.70
N VAL A 78 3.01 -17.24 17.47
CA VAL A 78 4.45 -17.40 17.20
C VAL A 78 4.99 -16.16 16.51
N THR A 79 5.68 -15.31 17.26
CA THR A 79 6.25 -14.06 16.76
C THR A 79 7.74 -14.20 16.43
N PHE A 80 8.16 -13.70 15.27
CA PHE A 80 9.56 -13.55 14.90
C PHE A 80 10.10 -12.17 15.28
N PRO A 81 11.43 -12.00 15.41
CA PRO A 81 12.04 -10.69 15.59
C PRO A 81 11.68 -9.75 14.42
N TYR A 82 11.18 -8.55 14.76
CA TYR A 82 10.60 -7.63 13.76
C TYR A 82 11.63 -7.18 12.74
N ASP A 83 12.86 -6.92 13.18
CA ASP A 83 13.96 -6.49 12.32
C ASP A 83 14.19 -7.49 11.16
N SER A 84 14.28 -8.80 11.47
CA SER A 84 14.40 -9.84 10.44
C SER A 84 13.16 -10.01 9.57
N ALA A 85 11.97 -9.93 10.17
CA ALA A 85 10.71 -10.07 9.44
C ALA A 85 10.49 -8.91 8.46
N LEU A 86 10.78 -7.67 8.89
CA LEU A 86 10.67 -6.48 8.06
C LEU A 86 11.72 -6.45 6.94
N PHE A 87 12.92 -6.99 7.17
CA PHE A 87 13.90 -7.14 6.11
C PHE A 87 13.43 -8.13 5.02
N ASP A 88 12.84 -9.26 5.41
CA ASP A 88 12.21 -10.19 4.47
C ASP A 88 11.06 -9.53 3.70
N VAL A 89 10.20 -8.78 4.40
CA VAL A 89 9.13 -8.01 3.77
C VAL A 89 9.67 -7.02 2.75
N ASP A 90 10.71 -6.23 3.07
CA ASP A 90 11.33 -5.31 2.11
C ASP A 90 11.81 -6.01 0.83
N ARG A 91 12.42 -7.20 0.96
CA ARG A 91 12.82 -8.00 -0.20
C ARG A 91 11.63 -8.45 -1.03
N GLN A 92 10.54 -8.87 -0.38
CA GLN A 92 9.31 -9.26 -1.08
C GLN A 92 8.67 -8.07 -1.80
N LEU A 93 8.62 -6.89 -1.17
CA LEU A 93 8.07 -5.67 -1.78
C LEU A 93 8.82 -5.33 -3.07
N LEU A 94 10.15 -5.24 -3.00
CA LEU A 94 10.98 -4.91 -4.16
C LEU A 94 10.88 -5.96 -5.28
N ALA A 95 10.86 -7.25 -4.91
CA ALA A 95 10.69 -8.34 -5.87
C ALA A 95 9.30 -8.35 -6.54
N ASN A 96 8.31 -7.68 -5.95
CA ASN A 96 6.98 -7.47 -6.53
C ASN A 96 6.76 -6.05 -7.06
N GLY A 97 7.82 -5.24 -7.12
CA GLY A 97 7.80 -3.91 -7.72
C GLY A 97 7.19 -2.81 -6.85
N ILE A 98 6.90 -3.11 -5.58
CA ILE A 98 6.42 -2.14 -4.60
C ILE A 98 7.62 -1.33 -4.08
N THR A 99 7.60 -0.04 -4.41
CA THR A 99 8.68 0.92 -4.08
C THR A 99 8.32 1.82 -2.91
N THR A 100 7.02 1.98 -2.66
CA THR A 100 6.46 2.68 -1.50
C THR A 100 5.34 1.82 -0.92
N GLU A 101 5.45 1.46 0.35
CA GLU A 101 4.54 0.60 1.10
C GLU A 101 3.90 1.38 2.25
N PHE A 102 2.60 1.22 2.44
CA PHE A 102 1.86 1.66 3.61
C PHE A 102 1.38 0.45 4.40
N HIS A 103 2.14 0.09 5.44
CA HIS A 103 1.80 -1.04 6.30
C HIS A 103 0.54 -0.72 7.12
N GLY A 104 -0.46 -1.61 7.04
CA GLY A 104 -1.69 -1.51 7.82
C GLY A 104 -1.46 -1.85 9.30
N VAL A 105 -1.10 -0.87 10.12
CA VAL A 105 -0.91 -1.06 11.56
C VAL A 105 -2.21 -0.69 12.28
N THR A 106 -2.80 -1.62 13.02
CA THR A 106 -4.06 -1.36 13.72
C THR A 106 -3.85 -0.93 15.16
N LEU A 107 -4.59 0.09 15.61
CA LEU A 107 -4.85 0.38 17.01
C LEU A 107 -6.33 0.15 17.33
N SER A 108 -6.60 -0.89 18.12
CA SER A 108 -7.93 -1.44 18.37
C SER A 108 -8.15 -1.76 19.84
N TRP A 109 -9.43 -1.66 20.25
CA TRP A 109 -9.93 -2.19 21.53
C TRP A 109 -9.79 -3.72 21.62
N GLU A 110 -9.53 -4.43 20.52
CA GLU A 110 -9.30 -5.88 20.49
C GLU A 110 -8.01 -6.28 21.19
N GLY A 111 -6.91 -5.52 21.03
CA GLY A 111 -5.58 -5.85 21.56
C GLY A 111 -4.79 -6.86 20.70
N GLY A 112 -3.75 -7.46 21.29
CA GLY A 112 -2.85 -8.41 20.61
C GLY A 112 -2.10 -7.77 19.43
N LEU A 113 -2.17 -8.39 18.25
CA LEU A 113 -1.61 -7.83 17.01
C LEU A 113 -2.25 -6.50 16.58
N ARG A 114 -3.43 -6.19 17.12
CA ARG A 114 -4.18 -4.96 16.83
C ARG A 114 -4.08 -3.96 18.00
N GLY A 115 -3.13 -4.16 18.91
CA GLY A 115 -2.97 -3.35 20.12
C GLY A 115 -1.76 -2.42 20.08
N GLU A 116 -1.73 -1.46 21.01
CA GLU A 116 -0.68 -0.47 21.19
C GLU A 116 0.74 -1.07 21.22
N ALA A 117 0.98 -2.09 22.03
CA ALA A 117 2.32 -2.68 22.17
C ALA A 117 2.84 -3.29 20.85
N TYR A 118 1.95 -3.73 19.96
CA TYR A 118 2.33 -4.20 18.64
C TYR A 118 2.73 -3.04 17.73
N ALA A 119 1.91 -1.98 17.71
CA ALA A 119 2.16 -0.77 16.94
C ALA A 119 3.50 -0.12 17.33
N GLU A 120 3.80 0.03 18.63
CA GLU A 120 5.06 0.62 19.09
C GLU A 120 6.28 -0.18 18.65
N ARG A 121 6.23 -1.51 18.76
CA ARG A 121 7.32 -2.37 18.24
C ARG A 121 7.48 -2.23 16.73
N MET A 122 6.39 -2.07 15.99
CA MET A 122 6.43 -1.82 14.55
C MET A 122 7.11 -0.50 14.23
N PHE A 123 6.71 0.60 14.88
CA PHE A 123 7.33 1.91 14.69
C PHE A 123 8.84 1.87 14.98
N ASP A 124 9.22 1.33 16.14
CA ASP A 124 10.61 1.28 16.55
C ASP A 124 11.45 0.40 15.61
N ALA A 125 10.90 -0.72 15.11
CA ALA A 125 11.59 -1.58 14.16
C ALA A 125 11.73 -0.93 12.78
N LEU A 126 10.68 -0.25 12.28
CA LEU A 126 10.75 0.51 11.02
C LEU A 126 11.80 1.62 11.10
N ASP A 127 11.87 2.37 12.21
CA ASP A 127 12.86 3.43 12.40
C ASP A 127 14.29 2.88 12.42
N ARG A 128 14.53 1.76 13.13
CA ARG A 128 15.85 1.10 13.15
C ARG A 128 16.25 0.56 11.79
N MET A 129 15.31 -0.05 11.05
CA MET A 129 15.61 -0.77 9.81
C MET A 129 15.65 0.13 8.58
N LYS A 130 15.08 1.33 8.64
CA LYS A 130 14.98 2.29 7.54
C LYS A 130 16.29 2.50 6.75
N PRO A 131 17.49 2.60 7.36
CA PRO A 131 18.73 2.77 6.59
C PRO A 131 19.15 1.55 5.75
N MET A 132 18.60 0.36 6.03
CA MET A 132 18.92 -0.91 5.35
C MET A 132 17.83 -1.36 4.37
N MET A 133 16.65 -0.76 4.44
CA MET A 133 15.52 -1.04 3.55
C MET A 133 15.76 -0.45 2.16
N GLY A 134 15.29 -1.15 1.14
CA GLY A 134 15.34 -0.66 -0.24
C GLY A 134 14.07 0.08 -0.63
N ALA A 135 12.89 -0.39 -0.20
CA ALA A 135 11.62 0.30 -0.40
C ALA A 135 11.39 1.40 0.64
N ARG A 136 10.47 2.33 0.35
CA ARG A 136 9.99 3.29 1.34
C ARG A 136 8.87 2.68 2.14
N HIS A 137 9.04 2.57 3.44
CA HIS A 137 8.01 2.07 4.34
C HIS A 137 7.37 3.22 5.12
N TYR A 138 6.05 3.30 5.02
CA TYR A 138 5.19 4.20 5.76
C TYR A 138 4.17 3.41 6.57
N VAL A 139 3.56 4.05 7.55
CA VAL A 139 2.49 3.45 8.35
C VAL A 139 1.16 4.08 7.97
N HIS A 140 0.25 3.20 7.54
CA HIS A 140 -1.18 3.45 7.48
C HIS A 140 -1.79 2.98 8.81
N LEU A 141 -2.11 3.93 9.68
CA LEU A 141 -2.75 3.65 10.95
C LEU A 141 -4.24 3.34 10.72
N ARG A 142 -4.66 2.14 11.08
CA ARG A 142 -6.06 1.71 11.07
C ARG A 142 -6.59 1.83 12.49
N PHE A 143 -7.44 2.82 12.74
CA PHE A 143 -7.94 3.12 14.08
C PHE A 143 -9.36 2.59 14.24
N GLU A 144 -9.60 1.73 15.24
CA GLU A 144 -10.98 1.34 15.57
C GLU A 144 -11.71 2.49 16.26
N THR A 145 -12.82 2.91 15.67
CA THR A 145 -13.65 4.03 16.12
C THR A 145 -14.08 3.94 17.58
N HIS A 146 -14.31 2.74 18.10
CA HIS A 146 -14.73 2.50 19.48
C HIS A 146 -13.56 2.40 20.49
N HIS A 147 -12.31 2.58 20.04
CA HIS A 147 -11.14 2.59 20.91
C HIS A 147 -10.84 3.99 21.49
N ILE A 148 -11.83 4.59 22.17
CA ILE A 148 -11.77 5.98 22.65
C ILE A 148 -10.52 6.28 23.49
N ALA A 149 -10.13 5.34 24.36
CA ALA A 149 -8.95 5.49 25.21
C ALA A 149 -7.62 5.63 24.43
N GLY A 150 -7.57 5.20 23.17
CA GLY A 150 -6.38 5.29 22.33
C GLY A 150 -6.29 6.56 21.46
N VAL A 151 -7.27 7.46 21.52
CA VAL A 151 -7.30 8.66 20.66
C VAL A 151 -6.09 9.56 20.91
N ASP A 152 -5.80 9.89 22.18
CA ASP A 152 -4.67 10.76 22.53
C ASP A 152 -3.33 10.18 22.06
N LEU A 153 -3.18 8.86 22.18
CA LEU A 153 -2.00 8.14 21.73
C LEU A 153 -1.88 8.17 20.19
N ALA A 154 -2.97 7.91 19.47
CA ALA A 154 -2.97 8.00 18.01
C ALA A 154 -2.62 9.42 17.53
N GLN A 155 -3.16 10.44 18.19
CA GLN A 155 -2.80 11.83 17.90
C GLN A 155 -1.32 12.12 18.19
N GLN A 156 -0.75 11.55 19.25
CA GLN A 156 0.67 11.67 19.54
C GLN A 156 1.50 11.04 18.42
N TRP A 157 1.22 9.81 18.01
CA TRP A 157 1.94 9.16 16.90
C TRP A 157 1.86 9.94 15.58
N ILE A 158 0.70 10.56 15.31
CA ILE A 158 0.52 11.46 14.16
C ILE A 158 1.44 12.67 14.27
N ARG A 159 1.46 13.35 15.43
CA ARG A 159 2.31 14.54 15.67
C ARG A 159 3.80 14.20 15.61
N ASP A 160 4.18 13.02 16.08
CA ASP A 160 5.55 12.51 16.05
C ASP A 160 5.98 12.06 14.63
N GLY A 161 5.07 12.10 13.66
CA GLY A 161 5.35 11.75 12.27
C GLY A 161 5.51 10.24 12.02
N ARG A 162 5.08 9.40 12.97
CA ARG A 162 5.10 7.93 12.88
C ARG A 162 4.03 7.41 11.91
N VAL A 163 2.99 8.19 11.65
CA VAL A 163 1.85 7.85 10.76
C VAL A 163 1.87 8.72 9.50
N ARG A 164 1.52 8.14 8.35
CA ARG A 164 1.44 8.85 7.06
C ARG A 164 0.07 8.77 6.39
N PHE A 165 -0.80 7.88 6.84
CA PHE A 165 -2.17 7.73 6.36
C PHE A 165 -3.03 7.17 7.51
N LEU A 166 -4.27 7.64 7.64
CA LEU A 166 -5.19 7.20 8.69
C LEU A 166 -6.45 6.59 8.06
N ALA A 167 -6.87 5.42 8.51
CA ALA A 167 -8.21 4.90 8.26
C ALA A 167 -9.00 4.78 9.56
N LEU A 168 -10.29 5.09 9.48
CA LEU A 168 -11.26 4.82 10.53
C LEU A 168 -11.97 3.49 10.24
N ASN A 169 -11.91 2.58 11.19
CA ASN A 169 -12.47 1.23 11.10
C ASN A 169 -13.58 1.04 12.14
N ASP A 170 -14.61 0.26 11.80
CA ASP A 170 -15.59 -0.17 12.79
C ASP A 170 -15.95 -1.65 12.62
N HIS A 171 -15.19 -2.50 13.31
CA HIS A 171 -15.47 -3.94 13.34
C HIS A 171 -16.41 -4.34 14.50
N LEU A 172 -16.78 -3.40 15.37
CA LEU A 172 -17.56 -3.70 16.57
C LEU A 172 -18.94 -4.30 16.26
N PRO A 173 -19.74 -3.80 15.29
CA PRO A 173 -21.04 -4.40 14.96
C PRO A 173 -20.93 -5.88 14.57
N GLY A 174 -19.89 -6.22 13.81
CA GLY A 174 -19.60 -7.60 13.41
C GLY A 174 -19.20 -8.49 14.58
N MET A 175 -18.45 -7.94 15.54
CA MET A 175 -18.02 -8.67 16.73
C MET A 175 -19.16 -8.83 17.75
N ALA A 176 -19.97 -7.79 17.96
CA ALA A 176 -21.12 -7.81 18.85
C ALA A 176 -22.16 -8.87 18.44
N ARG A 177 -22.40 -9.06 17.13
CA ARG A 177 -23.26 -10.15 16.61
C ARG A 177 -22.75 -11.56 16.94
N ARG A 178 -21.48 -11.71 17.33
CA ARG A 178 -20.87 -12.99 17.71
C ARG A 178 -20.91 -13.22 19.23
N LEU A 179 -21.36 -12.25 20.02
CA LEU A 179 -21.63 -12.48 21.45
C LEU A 179 -22.65 -13.63 21.58
N GLY A 180 -22.26 -14.69 22.28
CA GLY A 180 -23.03 -15.93 22.40
C GLY A 180 -22.55 -17.09 21.49
N ASP A 181 -21.64 -16.85 20.55
CA ASP A 181 -20.95 -17.90 19.77
C ASP A 181 -19.49 -18.02 20.24
N GLU A 182 -19.29 -18.72 21.36
CA GLU A 182 -17.98 -18.87 22.01
C GLU A 182 -16.93 -19.44 21.07
N ARG A 183 -17.30 -20.41 20.23
CA ARG A 183 -16.40 -21.04 19.27
C ARG A 183 -15.85 -20.03 18.27
N LYS A 184 -16.69 -19.13 17.74
CA LYS A 184 -16.22 -18.09 16.82
C LYS A 184 -15.39 -17.04 17.55
N LEU A 185 -15.78 -16.63 18.75
CA LEU A 185 -15.05 -15.62 19.52
C LEU A 185 -13.68 -16.09 20.00
N MET A 186 -13.50 -17.39 20.27
CA MET A 186 -12.22 -17.96 20.69
C MET A 186 -11.10 -17.67 19.68
N GLN A 187 -11.38 -17.73 18.38
CA GLN A 187 -10.39 -17.40 17.35
C GLN A 187 -9.93 -15.94 17.40
N TYR A 188 -10.82 -15.02 17.75
CA TYR A 188 -10.49 -13.60 17.91
C TYR A 188 -9.77 -13.33 19.22
N ALA A 189 -10.19 -14.01 20.30
CA ALA A 189 -9.51 -13.95 21.59
C ALA A 189 -8.05 -14.43 21.48
N ASP A 190 -7.80 -15.53 20.75
CA ASP A 190 -6.46 -16.03 20.47
C ASP A 190 -5.60 -15.01 19.69
N ARG A 191 -6.16 -14.39 18.65
CA ARG A 191 -5.47 -13.33 17.88
C ARG A 191 -5.22 -12.06 18.73
N ALA A 192 -6.15 -11.75 19.63
CA ALA A 192 -6.05 -10.68 20.62
C ALA A 192 -5.14 -11.03 21.82
N GLN A 193 -4.62 -12.27 21.85
CA GLN A 193 -3.74 -12.80 22.89
C GLN A 193 -4.34 -12.68 24.30
N CYS A 194 -5.62 -12.99 24.44
CA CYS A 194 -6.32 -13.03 25.73
C CYS A 194 -7.30 -14.20 25.81
N ASP A 195 -7.80 -14.48 27.02
CA ASP A 195 -8.90 -15.42 27.18
C ASP A 195 -10.24 -14.86 26.64
N LEU A 196 -11.21 -15.77 26.48
CA LEU A 196 -12.52 -15.47 25.92
C LEU A 196 -13.31 -14.48 26.79
N GLU A 197 -13.24 -14.60 28.11
CA GLU A 197 -13.98 -13.73 29.04
C GLU A 197 -13.49 -12.29 28.93
N THR A 198 -12.17 -12.10 28.94
CA THR A 198 -11.49 -10.83 28.72
C THR A 198 -11.89 -10.23 27.36
N PHE A 199 -11.89 -11.03 26.30
CA PHE A 199 -12.27 -10.55 24.97
C PHE A 199 -13.73 -10.10 24.91
N GLN A 200 -14.65 -10.88 25.50
CA GLN A 200 -16.06 -10.48 25.62
C GLN A 200 -16.22 -9.18 26.42
N GLN A 201 -15.43 -9.01 27.48
CA GLN A 201 -15.46 -7.78 28.27
C GLN A 201 -14.95 -6.56 27.49
N ARG A 202 -13.93 -6.73 26.63
CA ARG A 202 -13.48 -5.68 25.71
C ARG A 202 -14.59 -5.26 24.74
N ILE A 203 -15.32 -6.22 24.17
CA ILE A 203 -16.48 -5.93 23.29
C ILE A 203 -17.53 -5.12 24.04
N ARG A 204 -17.94 -5.56 25.25
CA ARG A 204 -18.96 -4.84 26.05
C ARG A 204 -18.50 -3.42 26.41
N THR A 205 -17.22 -3.25 26.73
CA THR A 205 -16.64 -1.94 27.04
C THR A 205 -16.66 -1.03 25.82
N ALA A 206 -16.26 -1.53 24.65
CA ALA A 206 -16.31 -0.79 23.39
C ALA A 206 -17.74 -0.37 23.03
N MET A 207 -18.73 -1.25 23.23
CA MET A 207 -20.15 -0.92 23.04
C MET A 207 -20.63 0.20 23.95
N SER A 208 -20.13 0.27 25.19
CA SER A 208 -20.52 1.31 26.14
C SER A 208 -19.99 2.70 25.80
N ALA A 209 -19.00 2.78 24.90
CA ALA A 209 -18.36 4.03 24.49
C ALA A 209 -19.04 4.72 23.30
N ALA A 210 -20.14 4.15 22.76
CA ALA A 210 -20.79 4.58 21.52
C ALA A 210 -21.10 6.09 21.47
N ASP A 211 -21.59 6.67 22.57
CA ASP A 211 -21.97 8.09 22.65
C ASP A 211 -20.77 9.05 22.49
N SER A 212 -19.54 8.58 22.72
CA SER A 212 -18.32 9.38 22.61
C SER A 212 -17.62 9.25 21.24
N VAL A 213 -18.03 8.28 20.41
CA VAL A 213 -17.32 7.95 19.16
C VAL A 213 -17.31 9.12 18.17
N ALA A 214 -18.45 9.78 17.97
CA ALA A 214 -18.57 10.84 16.97
C ALA A 214 -17.61 12.02 17.25
N ASP A 215 -17.50 12.42 18.52
CA ASP A 215 -16.63 13.54 18.92
C ASP A 215 -15.16 13.15 18.87
N ALA A 216 -14.82 11.98 19.42
CA ALA A 216 -13.47 11.43 19.36
C ALA A 216 -12.94 11.29 17.93
N MET A 217 -13.77 10.79 16.99
CA MET A 217 -13.35 10.61 15.60
C MET A 217 -13.19 11.93 14.87
N ARG A 218 -13.97 12.95 15.24
CA ARG A 218 -13.79 14.31 14.72
C ARG A 218 -12.47 14.91 15.18
N GLU A 219 -12.14 14.78 16.46
CA GLU A 219 -10.89 15.26 17.02
C GLU A 219 -9.67 14.58 16.38
N LEU A 220 -9.70 13.25 16.26
CA LEU A 220 -8.64 12.48 15.61
C LEU A 220 -8.48 12.88 14.14
N THR A 221 -9.58 13.04 13.40
CA THR A 221 -9.55 13.45 11.99
C THR A 221 -8.99 14.86 11.82
N VAL A 222 -9.38 15.81 12.67
CA VAL A 222 -8.82 17.17 12.68
C VAL A 222 -7.32 17.14 12.97
N CYS A 223 -6.87 16.33 13.93
CA CYS A 223 -5.44 16.18 14.23
C CYS A 223 -4.67 15.62 13.02
N ALA A 224 -5.20 14.58 12.35
CA ALA A 224 -4.58 14.00 11.16
C ALA A 224 -4.46 15.02 10.03
N GLN A 225 -5.53 15.77 9.75
CA GLN A 225 -5.54 16.81 8.71
C GLN A 225 -4.60 17.97 9.03
N ALA A 226 -4.51 18.39 10.30
CA ALA A 226 -3.58 19.42 10.74
C ALA A 226 -2.10 18.99 10.54
N ALA A 227 -1.81 17.69 10.65
CA ALA A 227 -0.52 17.11 10.31
C ALA A 227 -0.32 16.88 8.79
N GLY A 228 -1.28 17.26 7.95
CA GLY A 228 -1.24 17.10 6.50
C GLY A 228 -1.57 15.69 6.00
N LEU A 229 -2.07 14.80 6.87
CA LEU A 229 -2.42 13.44 6.50
C LEU A 229 -3.76 13.39 5.76
N LYS A 230 -3.88 12.38 4.90
CA LYS A 230 -5.16 11.98 4.31
C LYS A 230 -5.83 10.94 5.19
N VAL A 231 -7.16 10.97 5.19
CA VAL A 231 -7.99 10.12 6.04
C VAL A 231 -8.96 9.31 5.17
N ALA A 232 -9.04 8.03 5.46
CA ALA A 232 -9.95 7.07 4.86
C ALA A 232 -11.01 6.61 5.86
N SER A 233 -12.08 6.00 5.36
CA SER A 233 -12.84 5.03 6.14
C SER A 233 -12.76 3.67 5.46
N HIS A 234 -12.96 2.62 6.25
CA HIS A 234 -12.79 1.24 5.83
C HIS A 234 -14.10 0.47 5.95
N ASP A 235 -14.39 -0.38 4.96
CA ASP A 235 -15.56 -1.27 4.90
C ASP A 235 -16.91 -0.54 5.03
N ASP A 236 -17.09 0.58 4.31
CA ASP A 236 -18.36 1.31 4.31
C ASP A 236 -19.52 0.37 3.90
N PRO A 237 -20.48 0.06 4.81
CA PRO A 237 -21.52 -0.92 4.55
C PRO A 237 -22.60 -0.37 3.61
N ASP A 238 -22.78 0.95 3.59
CA ASP A 238 -23.86 1.60 2.86
C ASP A 238 -23.54 3.07 2.50
N ALA A 239 -24.41 3.63 1.67
CA ALA A 239 -24.35 5.02 1.24
C ALA A 239 -24.46 6.05 2.38
N ALA A 240 -25.17 5.73 3.48
CA ALA A 240 -25.33 6.67 4.59
C ALA A 240 -24.01 6.81 5.37
N THR A 241 -23.35 5.68 5.62
CA THR A 241 -22.06 5.59 6.29
C THR A 241 -20.95 6.29 5.50
N ARG A 242 -20.89 6.09 4.18
CA ARG A 242 -19.96 6.84 3.30
C ARG A 242 -20.17 8.36 3.41
N ARG A 243 -21.42 8.84 3.40
CA ARG A 243 -21.71 10.29 3.55
C ARG A 243 -21.25 10.81 4.91
N TYR A 244 -21.49 10.04 5.97
CA TYR A 244 -21.03 10.38 7.31
C TYR A 244 -19.50 10.54 7.37
N TYR A 245 -18.76 9.55 6.88
CA TYR A 245 -17.29 9.63 6.88
C TYR A 245 -16.76 10.73 5.96
N HIS A 246 -17.41 10.98 4.83
CA HIS A 246 -17.05 12.11 3.98
C HIS A 246 -17.20 13.45 4.72
N GLN A 247 -18.31 13.65 5.42
CA GLN A 247 -18.54 14.86 6.25
C GLN A 247 -17.54 14.99 7.39
N LEU A 248 -17.06 13.87 7.92
CA LEU A 248 -16.00 13.84 8.94
C LEU A 248 -14.64 14.26 8.38
N GLY A 249 -14.45 14.20 7.06
CA GLY A 249 -13.21 14.56 6.38
C GLY A 249 -12.45 13.39 5.76
N CYS A 250 -13.05 12.20 5.71
CA CYS A 250 -12.49 11.05 5.00
C CYS A 250 -12.66 11.25 3.48
N GLY A 251 -11.54 11.45 2.78
CA GLY A 251 -11.50 11.64 1.32
C GLY A 251 -11.27 10.36 0.53
N VAL A 252 -11.09 9.23 1.23
CA VAL A 252 -10.85 7.90 0.64
C VAL A 252 -11.87 6.92 1.23
N ALA A 253 -12.49 6.13 0.37
CA ALA A 253 -13.37 5.03 0.72
C ALA A 253 -12.64 3.71 0.43
N GLU A 254 -12.24 3.03 1.49
CA GLU A 254 -11.45 1.81 1.42
C GLU A 254 -12.35 0.58 1.54
N PHE A 255 -12.27 -0.30 0.55
CA PHE A 255 -13.05 -1.54 0.47
C PHE A 255 -14.57 -1.35 0.73
N PRO A 256 -15.26 -0.40 0.06
CA PRO A 256 -16.70 -0.24 0.27
C PRO A 256 -17.43 -1.56 0.01
N LEU A 257 -18.31 -1.96 0.94
CA LEU A 257 -18.95 -3.27 0.93
C LEU A 257 -20.12 -3.35 -0.06
N THR A 258 -20.61 -2.20 -0.54
CA THR A 258 -21.71 -2.12 -1.49
C THR A 258 -21.38 -1.19 -2.65
N ARG A 259 -21.97 -1.51 -3.81
CA ARG A 259 -21.88 -0.64 -4.99
C ARG A 259 -22.42 0.75 -4.72
N ASP A 260 -23.49 0.87 -3.93
CA ASP A 260 -24.09 2.16 -3.58
C ASP A 260 -23.13 3.04 -2.75
N ALA A 261 -22.40 2.45 -1.81
CA ALA A 261 -21.34 3.17 -1.08
C ALA A 261 -20.23 3.66 -2.04
N ALA A 262 -19.79 2.81 -2.98
CA ALA A 262 -18.80 3.20 -3.99
C ALA A 262 -19.30 4.30 -4.94
N CYS A 263 -20.56 4.25 -5.38
CA CYS A 263 -21.18 5.31 -6.18
C CYS A 263 -21.19 6.65 -5.42
N VAL A 264 -21.61 6.64 -4.15
CA VAL A 264 -21.60 7.86 -3.34
C VAL A 264 -20.19 8.37 -3.12
N ALA A 265 -19.20 7.49 -2.91
CA ALA A 265 -17.80 7.89 -2.82
C ALA A 265 -17.36 8.66 -4.07
N ARG A 266 -17.69 8.11 -5.25
CA ARG A 266 -17.40 8.71 -6.55
C ARG A 266 -18.10 10.06 -6.72
N ASP A 267 -19.38 10.16 -6.40
CA ASP A 267 -20.18 11.40 -6.51
C ASP A 267 -19.63 12.51 -5.61
N LEU A 268 -19.05 12.14 -4.46
CA LEU A 268 -18.40 13.05 -3.51
C LEU A 268 -16.93 13.35 -3.86
N GLY A 269 -16.42 12.82 -4.98
CA GLY A 269 -15.03 12.98 -5.42
C GLY A 269 -14.01 12.28 -4.51
N ASN A 270 -14.43 11.28 -3.74
CA ASN A 270 -13.54 10.48 -2.90
C ASN A 270 -12.85 9.41 -3.76
N SER A 271 -11.61 9.06 -3.42
CA SER A 271 -10.92 7.93 -4.06
C SER A 271 -11.48 6.61 -3.54
N VAL A 272 -11.70 5.64 -4.43
CA VAL A 272 -12.19 4.31 -4.05
C VAL A 272 -11.10 3.26 -4.20
N VAL A 273 -10.87 2.49 -3.12
CA VAL A 273 -9.82 1.46 -3.04
C VAL A 273 -10.43 0.06 -3.02
N PHE A 274 -9.87 -0.85 -3.81
CA PHE A 274 -10.16 -2.29 -3.75
C PHE A 274 -8.88 -3.12 -3.71
N GLY A 275 -9.01 -4.36 -3.24
CA GLY A 275 -7.88 -5.30 -3.19
C GLY A 275 -7.58 -5.87 -4.57
N ALA A 276 -6.34 -5.72 -5.04
CA ALA A 276 -5.85 -6.36 -6.25
C ALA A 276 -6.07 -7.89 -6.29
N PRO A 277 -6.01 -8.64 -5.16
CA PRO A 277 -6.30 -10.08 -5.17
C PRO A 277 -7.70 -10.42 -5.72
N ASN A 278 -8.69 -9.53 -5.59
CA ASN A 278 -10.04 -9.75 -6.11
C ASN A 278 -10.12 -9.68 -7.64
N VAL A 279 -9.21 -8.93 -8.28
CA VAL A 279 -9.05 -8.94 -9.75
C VAL A 279 -8.40 -10.25 -10.18
N VAL A 280 -7.28 -10.63 -9.55
CA VAL A 280 -6.50 -11.82 -9.91
C VAL A 280 -7.31 -13.10 -9.78
N ARG A 281 -8.16 -13.19 -8.75
CA ARG A 281 -9.00 -14.37 -8.48
C ARG A 281 -10.30 -14.40 -9.27
N GLY A 282 -10.71 -13.29 -9.90
CA GLY A 282 -11.99 -13.17 -10.58
C GLY A 282 -13.21 -13.08 -9.65
N GLY A 283 -13.06 -12.57 -8.42
CA GLY A 283 -14.17 -12.38 -7.48
C GLY A 283 -13.77 -12.17 -6.01
N SER A 284 -14.66 -11.56 -5.22
CA SER A 284 -14.47 -11.36 -3.78
C SER A 284 -14.74 -12.63 -2.97
N HIS A 285 -14.00 -12.85 -1.87
CA HIS A 285 -14.26 -13.94 -0.92
C HIS A 285 -15.40 -13.62 0.08
N THR A 286 -15.83 -12.36 0.19
CA THR A 286 -16.73 -11.89 1.26
C THR A 286 -18.13 -11.52 0.78
N GLY A 287 -18.44 -11.71 -0.51
CA GLY A 287 -19.70 -11.27 -1.11
C GLY A 287 -19.75 -9.77 -1.46
N ALA A 288 -18.64 -9.05 -1.25
CA ALA A 288 -18.46 -7.68 -1.72
C ALA A 288 -18.38 -7.62 -3.28
N PRO A 289 -18.60 -6.44 -3.90
CA PRO A 289 -18.56 -6.29 -5.35
C PRO A 289 -17.24 -6.76 -5.98
N GLY A 290 -17.30 -7.32 -7.18
CA GLY A 290 -16.10 -7.74 -7.92
C GLY A 290 -15.25 -6.52 -8.31
N ALA A 291 -13.96 -6.55 -7.99
CA ALA A 291 -13.06 -5.42 -8.27
C ALA A 291 -13.02 -5.06 -9.77
N THR A 292 -12.99 -6.05 -10.66
CA THR A 292 -13.03 -5.82 -12.12
C THR A 292 -14.30 -5.11 -12.56
N GLU A 293 -15.46 -5.50 -12.02
CA GLU A 293 -16.75 -4.86 -12.34
C GLU A 293 -16.80 -3.41 -11.86
N MET A 294 -16.26 -3.14 -10.66
CA MET A 294 -16.17 -1.78 -10.13
C MET A 294 -15.23 -0.92 -10.99
N ILE A 295 -14.11 -1.47 -11.47
CA ILE A 295 -13.20 -0.77 -12.39
C ILE A 295 -13.92 -0.43 -13.71
N GLN A 296 -14.61 -1.40 -14.31
CA GLN A 296 -15.39 -1.18 -15.55
C GLN A 296 -16.48 -0.12 -15.37
N ALA A 297 -17.08 -0.05 -14.18
CA ALA A 297 -18.08 0.95 -13.83
C ALA A 297 -17.49 2.32 -13.46
N GLY A 298 -16.16 2.47 -13.42
CA GLY A 298 -15.49 3.71 -12.97
C GLY A 298 -15.64 3.99 -11.48
N LEU A 299 -15.86 2.95 -10.69
CA LEU A 299 -16.08 2.95 -9.23
C LEU A 299 -14.88 2.42 -8.44
N CYS A 300 -13.70 2.37 -9.06
CA CYS A 300 -12.45 1.98 -8.43
C CYS A 300 -11.32 2.85 -9.00
N ASP A 301 -10.59 3.53 -8.13
CA ASP A 301 -9.46 4.37 -8.50
C ASP A 301 -8.12 3.75 -8.12
N ILE A 302 -8.10 2.82 -7.15
CA ILE A 302 -6.87 2.30 -6.55
C ILE A 302 -6.98 0.79 -6.32
N LEU A 303 -5.90 0.06 -6.63
CA LEU A 303 -5.70 -1.34 -6.28
C LEU A 303 -4.52 -1.50 -5.31
N THR A 304 -4.76 -2.15 -4.18
CA THR A 304 -3.74 -2.43 -3.15
C THR A 304 -3.39 -3.91 -3.07
N SER A 305 -2.26 -4.27 -2.48
CA SER A 305 -1.88 -5.69 -2.36
C SER A 305 -2.76 -6.45 -1.36
N ASP A 306 -3.34 -5.73 -0.39
CA ASP A 306 -4.12 -6.32 0.69
C ASP A 306 -3.26 -7.36 1.43
N TYR A 307 -3.60 -8.64 1.35
CA TYR A 307 -2.85 -9.72 1.97
C TYR A 307 -1.87 -10.44 1.03
N TYR A 308 -1.64 -9.93 -0.20
CA TYR A 308 -0.83 -10.61 -1.22
C TYR A 308 -0.04 -9.67 -2.16
N TYR A 309 1.23 -9.43 -1.84
CA TYR A 309 2.14 -8.53 -2.57
C TYR A 309 2.25 -8.70 -4.09
N PRO A 310 2.19 -9.92 -4.68
CA PRO A 310 2.23 -10.05 -6.14
C PRO A 310 0.99 -9.51 -6.86
N ALA A 311 -0.12 -9.29 -6.13
CA ALA A 311 -1.41 -9.00 -6.72
C ALA A 311 -1.48 -7.69 -7.54
N PRO A 312 -0.91 -6.55 -7.13
CA PRO A 312 -1.06 -5.29 -7.87
C PRO A 312 -0.53 -5.38 -9.31
N LEU A 313 0.69 -5.91 -9.50
CA LEU A 313 1.27 -6.13 -10.82
C LEU A 313 0.44 -7.13 -11.63
N ALA A 314 0.09 -8.28 -11.05
CA ALA A 314 -0.69 -9.30 -11.73
C ALA A 314 -2.08 -8.79 -12.15
N ALA A 315 -2.75 -8.01 -11.28
CA ALA A 315 -4.05 -7.42 -11.53
C ALA A 315 -4.02 -6.45 -12.72
N VAL A 316 -3.04 -5.53 -12.76
CA VAL A 316 -2.92 -4.60 -13.89
C VAL A 316 -2.68 -5.33 -15.20
N MET A 317 -1.75 -6.28 -15.22
CA MET A 317 -1.45 -7.04 -16.44
C MET A 317 -2.68 -7.85 -16.91
N ARG A 318 -3.45 -8.39 -15.97
CA ARG A 318 -4.71 -9.08 -16.26
C ARG A 318 -5.76 -8.15 -16.84
N LEU A 319 -5.97 -6.96 -16.26
CA LEU A 319 -6.93 -5.97 -16.76
C LEU A 319 -6.61 -5.53 -18.19
N VAL A 320 -5.32 -5.37 -18.51
CA VAL A 320 -4.86 -5.02 -19.85
C VAL A 320 -5.07 -6.18 -20.82
N GLN A 321 -4.70 -7.40 -20.42
CA GLN A 321 -4.89 -8.60 -21.22
C GLN A 321 -6.36 -8.86 -21.56
N ASP A 322 -7.26 -8.64 -20.60
CA ASP A 322 -8.70 -8.83 -20.76
C ASP A 322 -9.39 -7.64 -21.45
N GLY A 323 -8.64 -6.60 -21.84
CA GLY A 323 -9.16 -5.43 -22.54
C GLY A 323 -10.04 -4.51 -21.69
N VAL A 324 -9.94 -4.61 -20.35
CA VAL A 324 -10.73 -3.79 -19.41
C VAL A 324 -10.25 -2.35 -19.42
N LEU A 325 -8.93 -2.12 -19.42
CA LEU A 325 -8.31 -0.79 -19.49
C LEU A 325 -7.02 -0.83 -20.31
N PRO A 326 -6.65 0.26 -21.01
CA PRO A 326 -5.31 0.43 -21.55
C PRO A 326 -4.25 0.47 -20.44
N LEU A 327 -3.03 -0.01 -20.73
CA LEU A 327 -1.94 -0.13 -19.74
C LEU A 327 -1.71 1.16 -18.94
N ALA A 328 -1.64 2.32 -19.59
CA ALA A 328 -1.40 3.59 -18.90
C ALA A 328 -2.50 3.91 -17.87
N GLN A 329 -3.76 3.61 -18.18
CA GLN A 329 -4.88 3.85 -17.27
C GLN A 329 -4.91 2.80 -16.14
N ALA A 330 -4.68 1.54 -16.47
CA ALA A 330 -4.61 0.46 -15.48
C ALA A 330 -3.44 0.67 -14.51
N TRP A 331 -2.28 1.15 -14.98
CA TRP A 331 -1.11 1.40 -14.14
C TRP A 331 -1.33 2.53 -13.12
N ASN A 332 -2.17 3.52 -13.44
CA ASN A 332 -2.53 4.56 -12.48
C ASN A 332 -3.18 3.99 -11.22
N LEU A 333 -3.89 2.85 -11.31
CA LEU A 333 -4.55 2.20 -10.17
C LEU A 333 -3.55 1.76 -9.08
N VAL A 334 -2.30 1.46 -9.43
CA VAL A 334 -1.29 0.90 -8.50
C VAL A 334 -0.11 1.84 -8.25
N SER A 335 -0.09 3.03 -8.85
CA SER A 335 1.07 3.92 -8.77
C SER A 335 0.65 5.39 -8.54
N MET A 336 0.21 6.10 -9.58
CA MET A 336 -0.18 7.52 -9.48
C MET A 336 -1.35 7.76 -8.52
N ASN A 337 -2.43 6.99 -8.64
CA ASN A 337 -3.64 7.21 -7.84
C ASN A 337 -3.42 6.95 -6.35
N PRO A 338 -2.81 5.82 -5.93
CA PRO A 338 -2.50 5.60 -4.51
C PRO A 338 -1.56 6.66 -3.95
N ALA A 339 -0.53 7.10 -4.71
CA ALA A 339 0.33 8.20 -4.28
C ALA A 339 -0.49 9.48 -3.98
N ARG A 340 -1.36 9.88 -4.91
CA ARG A 340 -2.19 11.07 -4.76
C ARG A 340 -3.21 10.96 -3.62
N ALA A 341 -3.83 9.79 -3.44
CA ALA A 341 -4.77 9.54 -2.35
C ALA A 341 -4.10 9.58 -0.97
N ALA A 342 -2.81 9.22 -0.89
CA ALA A 342 -1.98 9.40 0.30
C ALA A 342 -1.43 10.83 0.47
N GLY A 343 -1.68 11.74 -0.48
CA GLY A 343 -1.14 13.11 -0.47
C GLY A 343 0.30 13.24 -1.00
N LEU A 344 0.87 12.17 -1.57
CA LEU A 344 2.19 12.17 -2.20
C LEU A 344 2.07 12.71 -3.63
N LYS A 345 2.81 13.77 -3.94
CA LYS A 345 2.84 14.42 -5.27
C LYS A 345 4.15 14.22 -6.02
N ASP A 346 5.09 13.52 -5.40
CA ASP A 346 6.49 13.40 -5.80
C ASP A 346 6.80 12.05 -6.47
N ARG A 347 5.80 11.20 -6.70
CA ARG A 347 5.99 9.85 -7.27
C ARG A 347 4.74 9.36 -8.00
N GLY A 348 4.84 8.17 -8.58
CA GLY A 348 3.72 7.50 -9.26
C GLY A 348 3.69 7.69 -10.78
N ALA A 349 4.67 8.39 -11.34
CA ALA A 349 4.86 8.56 -12.78
C ALA A 349 6.34 8.73 -13.14
N LEU A 350 6.69 8.39 -14.37
CA LEU A 350 8.02 8.62 -14.93
C LEU A 350 8.05 9.97 -15.63
N THR A 351 8.10 11.04 -14.84
CA THR A 351 8.05 12.45 -15.31
C THR A 351 9.13 13.27 -14.62
N PRO A 352 9.78 14.21 -15.32
CA PRO A 352 10.76 15.12 -14.70
C PRO A 352 10.25 15.80 -13.42
N GLY A 353 11.14 15.93 -12.44
CA GLY A 353 10.87 16.50 -11.13
C GLY A 353 10.30 15.50 -10.09
N LEU A 354 9.84 14.33 -10.52
CA LEU A 354 9.39 13.26 -9.61
C LEU A 354 10.57 12.39 -9.16
N ILE A 355 10.39 11.68 -8.05
CA ILE A 355 11.33 10.68 -7.55
C ILE A 355 11.55 9.60 -8.61
N ALA A 356 12.81 9.22 -8.81
CA ALA A 356 13.22 8.15 -9.73
C ALA A 356 12.91 6.76 -9.16
N ASP A 357 11.62 6.48 -8.96
CA ASP A 357 11.10 5.15 -8.60
C ASP A 357 10.58 4.47 -9.88
N ALA A 358 11.25 3.39 -10.29
CA ALA A 358 10.92 2.65 -11.51
C ALA A 358 11.10 1.15 -11.30
N ILE A 359 10.29 0.35 -11.98
CA ILE A 359 10.46 -1.10 -12.05
C ILE A 359 10.64 -1.54 -13.49
N VAL A 360 11.34 -2.65 -13.67
CA VAL A 360 11.54 -3.28 -14.96
C VAL A 360 10.87 -4.64 -14.90
N VAL A 361 9.96 -4.88 -15.84
CA VAL A 361 9.08 -6.05 -15.87
C VAL A 361 9.34 -6.84 -17.14
N ASP A 362 9.57 -8.13 -16.97
CA ASP A 362 9.46 -9.12 -18.03
C ASP A 362 8.02 -9.62 -18.09
N ASP A 363 7.33 -9.25 -19.16
CA ASP A 363 5.95 -9.61 -19.47
C ASP A 363 5.82 -10.53 -20.68
N GLN A 364 6.92 -11.20 -21.10
CA GLN A 364 6.91 -12.07 -22.27
C GLN A 364 6.04 -13.32 -22.09
N LEU A 365 5.87 -13.80 -20.86
CA LEU A 365 4.97 -14.91 -20.54
C LEU A 365 3.61 -14.35 -20.08
N PRO A 366 2.55 -14.48 -20.90
CA PRO A 366 1.23 -13.95 -20.55
C PRO A 366 0.71 -14.52 -19.23
N GLY A 367 0.17 -13.66 -18.36
CA GLY A 367 -0.37 -14.04 -17.06
C GLY A 367 0.68 -14.26 -15.96
N LEU A 368 1.99 -14.20 -16.26
CA LEU A 368 3.06 -14.31 -15.27
C LEU A 368 4.09 -13.19 -15.44
N PRO A 369 3.72 -11.92 -15.20
CA PRO A 369 4.67 -10.82 -15.22
C PRO A 369 5.69 -10.97 -14.08
N ARG A 370 6.96 -10.67 -14.35
CA ARG A 370 8.05 -10.80 -13.37
C ARG A 370 8.83 -9.50 -13.27
N VAL A 371 9.02 -8.99 -12.06
CA VAL A 371 9.94 -7.88 -11.84
C VAL A 371 11.36 -8.40 -11.96
N VAL A 372 12.15 -7.80 -12.86
CA VAL A 372 13.57 -8.13 -13.03
C VAL A 372 14.46 -7.13 -12.30
N ALA A 373 13.99 -5.91 -12.09
CA ALA A 373 14.70 -4.88 -11.35
C ALA A 373 13.73 -3.88 -10.71
N ALA A 374 14.11 -3.37 -9.54
CA ALA A 374 13.44 -2.24 -8.89
C ALA A 374 14.46 -1.16 -8.55
N ILE A 375 14.17 0.06 -9.01
CA ILE A 375 14.94 1.28 -8.80
C ILE A 375 14.14 2.14 -7.83
N VAL A 376 14.75 2.56 -6.73
CA VAL A 376 14.10 3.36 -5.69
C VAL A 376 14.97 4.59 -5.42
N GLY A 377 14.45 5.77 -5.73
CA GLY A 377 15.19 7.03 -5.66
C GLY A 377 16.44 7.04 -6.53
N GLY A 378 16.37 6.43 -7.72
CA GLY A 378 17.48 6.35 -8.66
C GLY A 378 18.55 5.30 -8.31
N GLU A 379 18.39 4.54 -7.23
CA GLU A 379 19.30 3.47 -6.83
C GLU A 379 18.72 2.11 -7.18
N LEU A 380 19.52 1.20 -7.76
CA LEU A 380 19.11 -0.17 -8.01
C LEU A 380 19.03 -0.93 -6.68
N ARG A 381 17.81 -1.27 -6.23
CA ARG A 381 17.55 -1.94 -4.94
C ARG A 381 17.22 -3.42 -5.06
N TYR A 382 16.82 -3.85 -6.25
CA TYR A 382 16.56 -5.26 -6.56
C TYR A 382 16.91 -5.55 -8.02
N ALA A 383 17.44 -6.74 -8.28
CA ALA A 383 17.82 -7.24 -9.59
C ALA A 383 17.85 -8.79 -9.58
N THR A 384 17.26 -9.43 -10.58
CA THR A 384 17.31 -10.90 -10.74
C THR A 384 18.50 -11.40 -11.56
N GLY A 385 19.17 -10.50 -12.29
CA GLY A 385 20.35 -10.79 -13.10
C GLY A 385 21.49 -9.81 -12.82
N VAL A 386 22.66 -10.10 -13.39
CA VAL A 386 23.80 -9.17 -13.37
C VAL A 386 23.52 -8.07 -14.38
N PHE A 387 23.36 -6.83 -13.92
CA PHE A 387 23.22 -5.66 -14.76
C PHE A 387 24.46 -4.80 -14.58
N GLY A 388 25.17 -4.50 -15.68
CA GLY A 388 26.29 -3.55 -15.66
C GLY A 388 27.70 -4.11 -15.83
N ASP A 389 27.88 -5.43 -15.94
CA ASP A 389 29.15 -6.01 -16.39
C ASP A 389 29.05 -6.38 -17.86
N ASP A 390 29.08 -5.37 -18.73
CA ASP A 390 29.55 -5.62 -20.08
C ASP A 390 30.30 -4.46 -20.71
N LEU A 391 31.62 -4.61 -20.66
CA LEU A 391 32.52 -4.11 -21.68
C LEU A 391 32.30 -4.82 -23.04
N GLY A 392 31.36 -5.76 -23.18
CA GLY A 392 30.89 -6.15 -24.51
C GLY A 392 30.03 -7.41 -24.57
N GLN A 393 28.72 -7.28 -24.32
CA GLN A 393 27.74 -8.25 -24.80
C GLN A 393 26.33 -7.64 -24.79
N ARG A 394 25.96 -7.16 -25.97
CA ARG A 394 24.57 -7.02 -26.37
C ARG A 394 23.94 -8.41 -26.36
N MET A 395 22.94 -8.65 -25.52
CA MET A 395 22.10 -9.82 -25.69
C MET A 395 21.08 -9.55 -26.79
N ALA A 396 21.42 -10.01 -27.99
CA ALA A 396 20.47 -10.39 -29.02
C ALA A 396 19.98 -11.82 -28.72
N ALA A 397 18.67 -11.95 -28.49
CA ALA A 397 17.83 -13.08 -28.89
C ALA A 397 16.37 -12.64 -28.76
#